data_AF-A0A1I1M5H9-F1
#
_entry.id   AF-A0A1I1M5H9-F1
#
_cell.length_a   1.000
_cell.length_b   1.000
_cell.length_c   1.000
_cell.angle_alpha   90.00
_cell.angle_beta   90.00
_cell.angle_gamma   90.00
#
_symmetry.space_group_name_H-M   'P 1'
#
loop_
_entity.id
_entity.type
_entity.pdbx_description
1 polymer ?
#
loop_
_entity_poly.entity_id
_entity_poly.type
_entity_poly.pdbx_seq_one_letter_code
_entity_poly.pdbx_strand_id
1 'polypeptide(L)' 'MFKQRKHKTFNYQPRFSKENQADSSLENNSNTKEFVSKWKREKSTKVKTGGAMSMKVLILVLVLLLICMYLLEKKYM' A
#
# COMPACT_ATOMS: atom_id res chain seq x y z
N MET A 1 43.45 7.46 36.10
CA MET A 1 42.20 8.16 35.74
C MET A 1 42.33 8.70 34.32
N PHE A 2 41.64 8.10 33.35
CA PHE A 2 41.65 8.58 31.96
C PHE A 2 40.58 9.65 31.78
N LYS A 3 40.97 10.87 31.42
CA LYS A 3 40.01 11.91 31.07
C LYS A 3 39.32 11.52 29.77
N GLN A 4 37.99 11.38 29.80
CA GLN A 4 37.20 11.11 28.59
C GLN A 4 37.39 12.24 27.58
N ARG A 5 37.95 11.92 26.41
CA ARG A 5 38.10 12.85 25.30
C ARG A 5 36.73 13.09 24.67
N LYS A 6 36.27 14.34 24.64
CA LYS A 6 35.02 14.71 23.97
C LYS A 6 35.16 14.42 22.47
N HIS A 7 34.26 13.60 21.94
CA HIS A 7 34.18 13.30 20.50
C HIS A 7 33.84 14.59 19.74
N LYS A 8 34.66 14.93 18.74
CA LYS A 8 34.40 16.06 17.84
C LYS A 8 33.21 15.68 16.96
N THR A 9 32.06 16.31 17.19
CA THR A 9 30.89 16.13 16.33
C THR A 9 31.17 16.74 14.96
N PHE A 10 30.82 15.99 13.92
CA PHE A 10 30.93 16.46 12.54
C PHE A 10 29.78 17.43 12.28
N ASN A 11 30.05 18.73 12.39
CA ASN A 11 29.09 19.76 12.04
C ASN A 11 29.17 20.00 10.53
N TYR A 12 28.40 19.21 9.77
CA TYR A 12 28.33 19.33 8.32
C TYR A 12 27.03 19.98 7.90
N GLN A 13 27.17 21.04 7.12
CA GLN A 13 26.06 21.67 6.42
C GLN A 13 26.13 21.28 4.94
N PRO A 14 25.12 20.57 4.39
CA PRO A 14 25.11 20.20 2.98
C PRO A 14 25.01 21.43 2.09
N ARG A 15 25.73 21.42 0.96
CA ARG A 15 25.86 22.56 0.03
C ARG A 15 24.52 23.15 -0.41
N PHE A 16 23.51 22.30 -0.61
CA PHE A 16 22.18 22.67 -1.12
C PHE A 16 21.17 23.04 -0.02
N SER A 17 21.58 23.14 1.25
CA SER A 17 20.67 23.48 2.36
C SER A 17 20.17 24.93 2.33
N LYS A 18 20.90 25.85 1.71
CA LYS A 18 20.51 27.27 1.62
C LYS A 18 19.40 27.51 0.59
N GLU A 19 19.38 26.69 -0.45
CA GLU A 19 18.43 26.77 -1.58
C GLU A 19 17.05 26.33 -1.11
N ASN A 20 16.99 25.21 -0.39
CA ASN A 20 15.76 24.68 0.20
C ASN A 20 15.17 25.59 1.29
N GLN A 21 15.91 26.55 1.85
CA GLN A 21 15.40 27.39 2.94
C GLN A 21 14.48 28.51 2.43
N ALA A 22 14.67 28.97 1.19
CA ALA A 22 13.79 29.96 0.55
C ALA A 22 12.45 29.32 0.11
N ASP A 23 12.49 28.09 -0.38
CA ASP A 23 11.31 27.39 -0.92
C ASP A 23 10.53 26.60 0.14
N SER A 24 11.18 26.13 1.21
CA SER A 24 10.54 25.30 2.25
C SER A 24 9.54 26.03 3.16
N SER A 25 9.52 27.36 3.16
CA SER A 25 8.50 28.12 3.91
C SER A 25 7.13 28.07 3.22
N LEU A 26 7.09 27.93 1.89
CA LEU A 26 5.85 27.86 1.11
C LEU A 26 5.41 26.42 0.77
N GLU A 27 6.35 25.47 0.58
CA GLU A 27 6.04 24.11 0.11
C GLU A 27 5.70 23.07 1.20
N ASN A 28 6.04 23.32 2.47
CA ASN A 28 6.07 22.27 3.49
C ASN A 28 4.69 21.67 3.84
N ASN A 29 3.58 22.36 3.53
CA ASN A 29 2.23 21.88 3.85
C ASN A 29 1.51 21.15 2.71
N SER A 30 1.78 21.51 1.45
CA SER A 30 1.13 20.90 0.28
C SER A 30 1.84 19.62 -0.16
N ASN A 31 3.17 19.67 -0.27
CA ASN A 31 3.95 18.57 -0.82
C ASN A 31 4.01 17.37 0.11
N THR A 32 4.13 17.58 1.42
CA THR A 32 4.18 16.47 2.39
C THR A 32 2.90 15.63 2.37
N LYS A 33 1.73 16.26 2.23
CA LYS A 33 0.45 15.57 2.02
C LYS A 33 0.40 14.85 0.66
N GLU A 34 0.95 15.46 -0.39
CA GLU A 34 1.02 14.86 -1.72
C GLU A 34 1.95 13.62 -1.76
N PHE A 35 3.10 13.69 -1.09
CA PHE A 35 4.02 12.57 -0.94
C PHE A 35 3.41 11.41 -0.14
N VAL A 36 2.78 11.71 1.01
CA VAL A 36 2.11 10.69 1.84
C VAL A 36 0.93 10.07 1.08
N SER A 37 0.19 10.86 0.31
CA SER A 37 -0.95 10.35 -0.47
C SER A 37 -0.53 9.50 -1.67
N LYS A 38 0.54 9.86 -2.40
CA LYS A 38 1.15 9.00 -3.43
C LYS A 38 1.63 7.67 -2.85
N TRP A 39 2.35 7.71 -1.72
CA TRP A 39 2.83 6.50 -1.04
C TRP A 39 1.69 5.57 -0.62
N LYS A 40 0.59 6.15 -0.10
CA LYS A 40 -0.60 5.39 0.30
C LYS A 40 -1.34 4.79 -0.91
N ARG A 41 -1.38 5.52 -2.04
CA ARG A 41 -2.03 5.08 -3.29
C ARG A 41 -1.30 3.92 -3.96
N GLU A 42 0.03 3.88 -3.90
CA GLU A 42 0.80 2.75 -4.41
C GLU A 42 0.71 1.52 -3.50
N LYS A 43 0.64 1.72 -2.18
CA LYS A 43 0.45 0.62 -1.22
C LYS A 43 -0.89 -0.11 -1.39
N SER A 44 -1.95 0.59 -1.80
CA SER A 44 -3.25 -0.04 -2.10
C SER A 44 -3.33 -0.72 -3.46
N THR A 45 -2.34 -0.51 -4.34
CA THR A 45 -2.36 -1.02 -5.72
C THR A 45 -1.56 -2.31 -5.89
N LYS A 46 -0.84 -2.75 -4.84
CA LYS A 46 -0.26 -4.10 -4.82
C LYS A 46 -1.32 -5.11 -4.40
N VAL A 47 -1.49 -6.09 -5.28
CA VAL A 47 -2.23 -7.34 -5.09
C VAL A 47 -3.72 -7.27 -5.46
N LYS A 48 -4.01 -7.06 -6.76
CA LYS A 48 -5.11 -7.80 -7.42
C LYS A 48 -4.68 -9.28 -7.53
N THR A 49 -4.52 -10.00 -6.42
CA THR A 49 -4.58 -11.46 -6.50
C THR A 49 -6.02 -11.79 -6.84
N GLY A 50 -6.22 -12.65 -7.83
CA GLY A 50 -7.53 -13.17 -8.20
C GLY A 50 -8.27 -13.58 -6.94
N GLY A 51 -9.16 -12.70 -6.50
CA GLY A 51 -9.75 -12.77 -5.18
C GLY A 51 -10.44 -14.11 -5.08
N ALA A 52 -10.07 -14.88 -4.05
CA ALA A 52 -10.82 -16.05 -3.65
C ALA A 52 -12.30 -15.70 -3.83
N MET A 53 -12.99 -16.40 -4.75
CA MET A 53 -14.42 -16.21 -4.96
C MET A 53 -15.02 -16.21 -3.56
N SER A 54 -15.69 -15.10 -3.19
CA SER A 54 -16.21 -14.96 -1.83
C SER A 54 -16.93 -16.27 -1.46
N MET A 55 -16.79 -16.78 -0.23
CA MET A 55 -17.38 -18.08 0.14
C MET A 55 -18.86 -18.21 -0.27
N LYS A 56 -19.58 -17.08 -0.30
CA LYS A 56 -20.93 -16.97 -0.84
C LYS A 56 -21.04 -17.40 -2.31
N VAL A 57 -20.13 -16.96 -3.18
CA VAL A 57 -20.08 -17.36 -4.59
C VAL A 57 -19.75 -18.84 -4.74
N LEU A 58 -18.83 -19.38 -3.94
CA LEU A 58 -18.54 -20.82 -3.93
C LEU A 58 -19.79 -21.65 -3.58
N ILE A 59 -20.54 -21.21 -2.56
CA ILE A 59 -21.80 -21.85 -2.17
C ILE A 59 -22.87 -21.72 -3.27
N LEU A 60 -22.99 -20.55 -3.90
CA LEU A 60 -23.93 -20.33 -5.01
C LEU A 60 -23.65 -21.24 -6.20
N VAL A 61 -22.37 -21.39 -6.60
CA VAL A 61 -21.97 -22.29 -7.69
C VAL A 61 -22.28 -23.74 -7.35
N LEU A 62 -22.04 -24.15 -6.10
CA LEU A 62 -22.35 -25.51 -5.64
C LEU A 62 -23.86 -25.81 -5.74
N VAL A 63 -24.70 -24.91 -5.24
CA VAL A 63 -26.16 -25.07 -5.31
C VAL A 63 -26.63 -25.07 -6.76
N LEU A 64 -26.07 -24.21 -7.61
CA LEU A 64 -26.41 -24.15 -9.04
C LEU A 64 -26.09 -25.47 -9.76
N LEU A 65 -24.92 -26.08 -9.48
CA LEU A 65 -24.54 -27.36 -10.07
C LEU A 65 -25.50 -28.49 -9.72
N LEU A 66 -25.96 -28.53 -8.46
CA LEU A 66 -26.96 -29.52 -8.03
C LEU A 66 -28.27 -29.36 -8.80
N ILE A 67 -28.72 -28.11 -9.00
CA ILE A 67 -29.93 -27.82 -9.79
C ILE A 67 -29.74 -28.23 -11.26
N CYS A 68 -28.57 -27.91 -11.85
CA CYS A 68 -28.24 -28.31 -13.22
C CYS A 68 -28.26 -29.83 -13.38
N MET A 69 -27.62 -30.57 -12.47
CA MET A 69 -27.65 -32.03 -12.49
C MET A 69 -29.06 -32.57 -12.37
N TYR A 70 -29.86 -32.05 -11.43
CA TYR A 70 -31.24 -32.49 -11.24
C TYR A 70 -32.12 -32.27 -12.47
N LEU A 71 -31.97 -31.12 -13.13
CA LEU A 71 -32.69 -30.82 -14.36
C LEU A 71 -32.20 -31.68 -15.53
N LEU A 72 -30.90 -31.95 -15.61
CA LEU A 72 -30.35 -32.87 -16.61
C LEU A 72 -30.89 -34.28 -16.37
N GLU A 73 -30.82 -34.78 -15.15
CA GLU A 73 -31.35 -36.09 -14.79
C GLU A 73 -32.82 -36.22 -15.15
N LYS A 74 -33.67 -35.26 -14.77
CA LYS A 74 -35.09 -35.27 -15.11
C LYS A 74 -35.39 -35.18 -16.63
N LYS A 75 -34.50 -34.56 -17.40
CA LYS A 75 -34.71 -34.33 -18.84
C LYS A 75 -34.14 -35.46 -19.70
N TYR A 76 -33.06 -36.08 -19.24
CA TYR A 76 -32.29 -37.07 -20.00
C TYR A 76 -32.46 -38.50 -19.46
N MET A 77 -33.01 -38.69 -18.25
CA MET A 77 -33.71 -39.91 -17.82
C MET A 77 -35.21 -39.73 -18.00
#